data_AF-A0A8J3BIF6-F1
#
_entry.id   AF-A0A8J3BIF6-F1
#
_cell.length_a   1.000
_cell.length_b   1.000
_cell.length_c   1.000
_cell.angle_alpha   90.00
_cell.angle_beta   90.00
_cell.angle_gamma   90.00
#
_symmetry.space_group_name_H-M   'P 1'
#
loop_
_entity.id
_entity.type
_entity.pdbx_description
1 polymer ?
#
loop_
_entity_poly.entity_id
_entity_poly.type
_entity_poly.pdbx_seq_one_letter_code
_entity_poly.pdbx_strand_id
1 'polypeptide(L)'
;MKDSKKTLMVNNDIVNAIIRICFDANDFKHQKTTLQNENIKKVICPDEDIDESIDKILSSTSNKELIRNVDNAVIHVEGLIAFYKAVQIDIKDKSNIISVLYRLESKLWNLKKDIQKN
;
A
#
# COMPACT_ATOMS: atom_id res chain seq x y z
N MET A 1 -15.75 23.42 -22.99
CA MET A 1 -15.96 21.95 -23.00
C MET A 1 -16.21 21.53 -21.56
N LYS A 2 -17.34 20.88 -21.25
CA LYS A 2 -17.64 20.40 -19.90
C LYS A 2 -16.83 19.14 -19.65
N ASP A 3 -15.77 19.23 -18.84
CA ASP A 3 -15.16 18.05 -18.25
C ASP A 3 -16.22 17.34 -17.42
N SER A 4 -16.81 16.29 -18.01
CA SER A 4 -17.63 15.37 -17.26
C SER A 4 -16.73 14.76 -16.20
N LYS A 5 -16.84 15.22 -14.96
CA LYS A 5 -16.25 14.55 -13.79
C LYS A 5 -16.78 13.13 -13.81
N LYS A 6 -16.01 12.19 -14.37
CA LYS A 6 -16.31 10.76 -14.30
C LYS A 6 -16.36 10.43 -12.81
N THR A 7 -17.58 10.24 -12.33
CA THR A 7 -17.87 9.97 -10.93
C THR A 7 -17.27 8.61 -10.57
N LEU A 8 -16.58 8.54 -9.43
CA LEU A 8 -16.03 7.30 -8.91
C LEU A 8 -17.14 6.25 -8.77
N MET A 9 -17.00 5.12 -9.45
CA MET A 9 -17.96 4.01 -9.34
C MET A 9 -17.52 3.09 -8.20
N VAL A 10 -17.93 3.43 -6.98
CA VAL A 10 -17.63 2.63 -5.79
C VAL A 10 -18.67 1.53 -5.63
N ASN A 11 -18.23 0.28 -5.58
CA ASN A 11 -19.05 -0.89 -5.25
C ASN A 11 -18.50 -1.61 -4.00
N ASN A 12 -19.23 -2.61 -3.50
CA ASN A 12 -18.85 -3.34 -2.29
C ASN A 12 -17.48 -4.03 -2.39
N ASP A 13 -17.09 -4.51 -3.58
CA ASP A 13 -15.81 -5.19 -3.78
C ASP A 13 -14.64 -4.22 -3.64
N ILE A 14 -14.76 -3.02 -4.24
CA ILE A 14 -13.80 -1.92 -4.11
C ILE A 14 -13.68 -1.50 -2.63
N VAL A 15 -14.80 -1.32 -1.93
CA VAL A 15 -14.81 -0.94 -0.50
C VAL A 15 -14.11 -2.01 0.36
N ASN A 16 -14.42 -3.29 0.13
CA ASN A 16 -13.82 -4.39 0.86
C ASN A 16 -12.31 -4.51 0.60
N ALA A 17 -11.86 -4.24 -0.63
CA ALA A 17 -10.44 -4.22 -0.96
C ALA A 17 -9.73 -3.08 -0.24
N ILE A 18 -10.31 -1.87 -0.20
CA ILE A 18 -9.77 -0.71 0.54
C ILE A 18 -9.66 -1.02 2.04
N ILE A 19 -10.71 -1.58 2.65
CA ILE A 19 -10.69 -1.96 4.08
C ILE A 19 -9.53 -2.92 4.38
N ARG A 20 -9.32 -3.94 3.54
CA ARG A 20 -8.23 -4.91 3.70
C ARG A 20 -6.85 -4.26 3.56
N ILE A 21 -6.70 -3.36 2.60
CA ILE A 21 -5.48 -2.55 2.43
C ILE A 21 -5.18 -1.76 3.71
N CYS A 22 -6.17 -1.09 4.30
CA CYS A 22 -5.98 -0.35 5.55
C CYS A 22 -5.56 -1.26 6.72
N PHE A 23 -6.11 -2.48 6.81
CA PHE A 23 -5.69 -3.45 7.83
C PHE A 23 -4.25 -3.91 7.64
N ASP A 24 -3.84 -4.29 6.42
CA ASP A 24 -2.47 -4.71 6.13
C ASP A 24 -1.47 -3.55 6.33
N ALA A 25 -1.84 -2.32 5.96
CA ALA A 25 -1.03 -1.13 6.21
C ALA A 25 -0.84 -0.86 7.72
N ASN A 26 -1.90 -1.00 8.51
CA ASN A 26 -1.82 -0.84 9.96
C ASN A 26 -0.98 -1.93 10.64
N ASP A 27 -1.09 -3.19 10.20
CA ASP A 27 -0.22 -4.27 10.67
C ASP A 27 1.25 -3.96 10.32
N PHE A 28 1.54 -3.55 9.09
CA PHE A 28 2.88 -3.13 8.69
C PHE A 28 3.43 -2.02 9.57
N LYS A 29 2.63 -0.99 9.86
CA LYS A 29 2.99 0.10 10.77
C LYS A 29 3.34 -0.41 12.15
N HIS A 30 2.54 -1.31 12.70
CA HIS A 30 2.80 -1.93 14.01
C HIS A 30 4.13 -2.71 14.02
N GLN A 31 4.41 -3.49 12.98
CA GLN A 31 5.68 -4.21 12.83
C GLN A 31 6.86 -3.21 12.72
N LYS A 32 6.71 -2.14 11.93
CA LYS A 32 7.73 -1.08 11.76
C LYS A 32 8.03 -0.32 13.07
N THR A 33 7.02 0.00 13.86
CA THR A 33 7.21 0.64 15.18
C THR A 33 7.96 -0.28 16.14
N THR A 34 7.67 -1.59 16.11
CA THR A 34 8.38 -2.59 16.90
C THR A 34 9.88 -2.61 16.56
N LEU A 35 10.24 -2.39 15.28
CA LEU A 35 11.63 -2.26 14.83
C LEU A 35 12.36 -0.98 15.29
N GLN A 36 11.66 0.16 15.38
CA GLN A 36 12.30 1.43 15.77
C GLN A 36 12.78 1.44 17.22
N ASN A 37 12.23 0.55 18.07
CA ASN A 37 12.69 0.35 19.46
C ASN A 37 13.91 -0.59 19.58
N GLU A 38 14.21 -1.40 18.55
CA GLU A 38 15.35 -2.32 18.55
C GLU A 38 16.27 -2.03 17.33
N ASN A 39 17.27 -1.16 17.52
CA ASN A 39 18.49 -1.06 16.70
C ASN A 39 18.44 -0.54 15.24
N ILE A 40 17.31 -0.09 14.71
CA ILE A 40 17.24 0.32 13.28
C ILE A 40 17.03 1.83 13.11
N LYS A 41 18.04 2.65 13.44
CA LYS A 41 18.04 4.11 13.16
C LYS A 41 18.64 4.48 11.79
N LYS A 42 19.14 3.52 10.99
CA LYS A 42 19.94 3.81 9.79
C LYS A 42 19.52 3.09 8.50
N VAL A 43 18.45 2.31 8.55
CA VAL A 43 17.96 1.59 7.38
C VAL A 43 17.00 2.55 6.68
N ILE A 44 17.51 3.18 5.62
CA ILE A 44 16.80 4.17 4.78
C ILE A 44 15.57 3.48 4.20
N CYS A 45 14.44 3.57 4.91
CA CYS A 45 13.15 3.21 4.38
C CYS A 45 12.82 4.20 3.25
N PRO A 46 12.21 3.78 2.14
CA PRO A 46 11.62 4.68 1.16
C PRO A 46 10.88 5.86 1.81
N ASP A 47 11.08 7.06 1.27
CA ASP A 47 10.64 8.34 1.87
C ASP A 47 9.10 8.51 1.93
N GLU A 48 8.35 7.75 1.12
CA GLU A 48 6.89 7.76 1.18
C GLU A 48 6.43 6.84 2.32
N ASP A 49 5.54 7.30 3.19
CA ASP A 49 4.89 6.41 4.15
C ASP A 49 3.78 5.63 3.44
N ILE A 50 3.55 4.37 3.84
CA ILE A 50 2.44 3.59 3.28
C ILE A 50 1.13 4.33 3.53
N ASP A 51 1.02 5.02 4.67
CA ASP A 51 -0.13 5.86 5.05
C ASP A 51 -0.43 6.93 3.97
N GLU A 52 0.59 7.62 3.43
CA GLU A 52 0.37 8.61 2.35
C GLU A 52 -0.12 7.96 1.05
N SER A 53 0.35 6.75 0.75
CA SER A 53 -0.12 5.99 -0.41
C SER A 53 -1.60 5.60 -0.25
N ILE A 54 -2.01 5.22 0.95
CA ILE A 54 -3.41 4.89 1.26
C ILE A 54 -4.28 6.14 1.23
N ASP A 55 -3.83 7.26 1.78
CA ASP A 55 -4.57 8.53 1.75
C ASP A 55 -4.81 9.01 0.32
N LYS A 56 -3.84 8.80 -0.59
CA LYS A 56 -4.02 9.06 -2.03
C LYS A 56 -5.09 8.14 -2.65
N ILE A 57 -5.11 6.86 -2.28
CA ILE A 57 -6.17 5.94 -2.72
C ILE A 57 -7.55 6.43 -2.23
N LEU A 58 -7.68 6.74 -0.93
CA LEU A 58 -8.93 7.17 -0.30
C LEU A 58 -9.45 8.51 -0.81
N SER A 59 -8.56 9.44 -1.16
CA SER A 59 -8.90 10.76 -1.69
C SER A 59 -9.19 10.79 -3.20
N SER A 60 -9.11 9.64 -3.88
CA SER A 60 -9.34 9.56 -5.32
C SER A 60 -10.77 9.96 -5.68
N THR A 61 -10.89 10.88 -6.64
CA THR A 61 -12.20 11.43 -7.06
C THR A 61 -12.75 10.81 -8.36
N SER A 62 -11.94 9.98 -9.02
CA SER A 62 -12.30 9.30 -10.27
C SER A 62 -11.61 7.94 -10.40
N ASN A 63 -12.16 7.03 -11.21
CA ASN A 63 -11.53 5.71 -11.45
C ASN A 63 -10.12 5.84 -12.04
N LYS A 64 -9.88 6.84 -12.90
CA LYS A 64 -8.55 7.08 -13.49
C LYS A 64 -7.53 7.50 -12.42
N GLU A 65 -7.94 8.39 -11.52
CA GLU A 65 -7.11 8.82 -10.39
C GLU A 65 -6.88 7.66 -9.41
N LEU A 66 -7.91 6.88 -9.10
CA LEU A 66 -7.83 5.72 -8.22
C LEU A 66 -6.86 4.67 -8.78
N ILE A 67 -6.95 4.32 -10.07
CA ILE A 67 -6.01 3.38 -10.70
C ILE A 67 -4.57 3.91 -10.60
N ARG A 68 -4.35 5.19 -10.91
CA ARG A 68 -3.00 5.79 -10.81
C ARG A 68 -2.46 5.74 -9.39
N ASN A 69 -3.29 6.06 -8.39
CA ASN A 69 -2.88 6.05 -6.99
C ASN A 69 -2.63 4.62 -6.49
N VAL A 70 -3.41 3.64 -6.95
CA VAL A 70 -3.15 2.21 -6.71
C VAL A 70 -1.83 1.76 -7.36
N ASP A 71 -1.56 2.16 -8.60
CA ASP A 71 -0.30 1.82 -9.29
C ASP A 71 0.92 2.38 -8.55
N ASN A 72 0.84 3.62 -8.09
CA ASN A 72 1.90 4.23 -7.28
C ASN A 72 2.11 3.47 -5.97
N ALA A 73 1.02 3.09 -5.29
CA ALA A 73 1.08 2.31 -4.05
C ALA A 73 1.72 0.92 -4.28
N VAL A 74 1.41 0.25 -5.39
CA VAL A 74 2.03 -1.04 -5.76
C VAL A 74 3.54 -0.87 -5.92
N ILE A 75 3.99 0.10 -6.71
CA ILE A 75 5.42 0.38 -6.93
C ILE A 75 6.14 0.64 -5.61
N HIS A 76 5.50 1.41 -4.73
CA HIS A 76 6.05 1.71 -3.41
C HIS A 76 6.18 0.44 -2.54
N VAL A 77 5.15 -0.40 -2.48
CA VAL A 77 5.17 -1.67 -1.74
C VAL A 77 6.21 -2.64 -2.31
N GLU A 78 6.32 -2.75 -3.63
CA GLU A 78 7.37 -3.55 -4.29
C GLU A 78 8.77 -3.06 -3.92
N GLY A 79 8.98 -1.73 -3.86
CA GLY A 79 10.22 -1.11 -3.40
C GLY A 79 10.55 -1.49 -1.95
N LEU A 80 9.56 -1.49 -1.06
CA LEU A 80 9.71 -1.93 0.33
C LEU A 80 10.06 -3.42 0.42
N ILE A 81 9.39 -4.28 -0.34
CA ILE A 81 9.69 -5.72 -0.40
C ILE A 81 11.15 -5.94 -0.84
N ALA A 82 11.56 -5.29 -1.93
CA ALA A 82 12.93 -5.40 -2.46
C ALA A 82 13.95 -4.94 -1.42
N PHE A 83 13.67 -3.83 -0.74
CA PHE A 83 14.51 -3.29 0.32
C PHE A 83 14.65 -4.26 1.51
N TYR A 84 13.53 -4.73 2.07
CA TYR A 84 13.58 -5.68 3.18
C TYR A 84 14.21 -7.00 2.76
N LYS A 85 14.11 -7.44 1.50
CA LYS A 85 14.87 -8.63 1.05
C LYS A 85 16.37 -8.38 0.99
N ALA A 86 16.79 -7.21 0.49
CA ALA A 86 18.20 -6.88 0.25
C ALA A 86 18.97 -6.48 1.51
N VAL A 87 18.29 -5.93 2.53
CA VAL A 87 18.97 -5.49 3.76
C VAL A 87 19.59 -6.69 4.50
N GLN A 88 20.91 -6.63 4.72
CA GLN A 88 21.69 -7.69 5.37
C GLN A 88 21.72 -7.59 6.89
N ILE A 89 21.13 -6.53 7.45
CA ILE A 89 20.98 -6.39 8.89
C ILE A 89 19.96 -7.41 9.37
N ASP A 90 20.23 -8.01 10.53
CA ASP A 90 19.26 -8.89 11.18
C ASP A 90 18.11 -8.04 11.70
N ILE A 91 16.94 -8.25 11.12
CA ILE A 91 15.70 -7.52 11.43
C ILE A 91 14.78 -8.52 12.10
N LYS A 92 14.44 -8.27 13.36
CA LYS A 92 13.42 -9.06 14.07
C LYS A 92 12.10 -8.99 13.29
N ASP A 93 11.42 -10.12 13.15
CA ASP A 93 10.16 -10.20 12.39
C ASP A 93 10.25 -9.83 10.89
N LYS A 94 11.46 -9.80 10.30
CA LYS A 94 11.68 -9.55 8.86
C LYS A 94 10.77 -10.35 7.95
N SER A 95 10.63 -11.65 8.23
CA SER A 95 9.76 -12.56 7.47
C SER A 95 8.28 -12.18 7.58
N ASN A 96 7.84 -11.72 8.76
CA ASN A 96 6.48 -11.26 8.97
C ASN A 96 6.23 -9.94 8.23
N ILE A 97 7.17 -8.98 8.29
CA ILE A 97 7.10 -7.71 7.55
C ILE A 97 6.98 -7.97 6.05
N ILE A 98 7.85 -8.82 5.49
CA ILE A 98 7.79 -9.19 4.07
C ILE A 98 6.45 -9.87 3.74
N SER A 99 5.94 -10.73 4.63
CA SER A 99 4.64 -11.37 4.44
C SER A 99 3.49 -10.35 4.40
N VAL A 100 3.46 -9.39 5.32
CA VAL A 100 2.45 -8.31 5.34
C VAL A 100 2.53 -7.47 4.07
N LEU A 101 3.73 -7.11 3.62
CA LEU A 101 3.92 -6.37 2.38
C LEU A 101 3.42 -7.15 1.15
N TYR A 102 3.63 -8.46 1.10
CA TYR A 102 3.06 -9.31 0.05
C TYR A 102 1.54 -9.39 0.09
N ARG A 103 0.93 -9.43 1.28
CA ARG A 103 -0.53 -9.35 1.41
C ARG A 103 -1.04 -8.02 0.87
N LEU A 104 -0.42 -6.92 1.28
CA LEU A 104 -0.75 -5.57 0.83
C LEU A 104 -0.65 -5.44 -0.70
N GLU A 105 0.46 -5.87 -1.29
CA GLU A 105 0.67 -5.90 -2.75
C GLU A 105 -0.46 -6.67 -3.46
N SER A 106 -0.80 -7.87 -2.97
CA SER A 106 -1.88 -8.68 -3.52
C SER A 106 -3.24 -7.98 -3.44
N LYS A 107 -3.54 -7.28 -2.33
CA LYS A 107 -4.80 -6.52 -2.18
C LYS A 107 -4.86 -5.32 -3.11
N LEU A 108 -3.75 -4.62 -3.33
CA LEU A 108 -3.66 -3.53 -4.30
C LEU A 108 -3.90 -4.02 -5.73
N TRP A 109 -3.32 -5.16 -6.12
CA TRP A 109 -3.60 -5.79 -7.42
C TRP A 109 -5.06 -6.20 -7.59
N ASN A 110 -5.68 -6.72 -6.54
CA ASN A 110 -7.10 -7.06 -6.56
C ASN A 110 -7.97 -5.82 -6.70
N LEU A 111 -7.70 -4.76 -5.94
CA LEU A 111 -8.37 -3.47 -6.08
C LEU A 111 -8.26 -2.95 -7.53
N LYS A 112 -7.07 -2.98 -8.13
CA LYS A 112 -6.87 -2.59 -9.54
C LYS A 112 -7.76 -3.36 -10.50
N LYS A 113 -7.81 -4.70 -10.36
CA LYS A 113 -8.68 -5.55 -11.18
C LYS A 113 -10.16 -5.22 -10.99
N ASP A 114 -10.58 -4.96 -9.75
CA ASP A 114 -11.98 -4.67 -9.45
C ASP A 114 -12.42 -3.31 -10.00
N ILE A 115 -11.54 -2.31 -10.00
CA ILE A 115 -11.80 -1.02 -10.66
C ILE A 115 -11.91 -1.19 -12.18
N GLN A 116 -11.07 -2.01 -12.81
CA GLN A 116 -11.07 -2.19 -14.27
C GLN A 116 -12.28 -2.97 -14.81
N LYS A 117 -12.98 -3.73 -13.96
CA LYS A 117 -14.21 -4.43 -14.32
C LYS A 117 -15.45 -3.52 -14.34
N ASN A 118 -15.36 -2.30 -13.79
CA ASN A 118 -16.45 -1.33 -13.63
C ASN A 118 -16.21 -0.07 -14.46
#